data_AF-A0A8T3SS26-F1
#
_entry.id   AF-A0A8T3SS26-F1
#
_cell.length_a   1.000
_cell.length_b   1.000
_cell.length_c   1.000
_cell.angle_alpha   90.00
_cell.angle_beta   90.00
_cell.angle_gamma   90.00
#
_symmetry.space_group_name_H-M   'P 1'
#
loop_
_entity.id
_entity.type
_entity.pdbx_description
1 polymer ?
#
loop_
_entity_poly.entity_id
_entity_poly.type
_entity_poly.pdbx_seq_one_letter_code
_entity_poly.pdbx_strand_id
1 'polypeptide(L)' 'MKAHLGTDSKTTLIHAVVATAANVHDSQLLTDLLHGAETRVWGDAAYAGQGDVIRACAETVIQIV' A
#
# COMPACT_ATOMS: atom_id res chain seq x y z
N MET A 1 -3.36 9.60 16.30
CA MET A 1 -3.07 8.21 15.87
C MET A 1 -3.83 7.98 14.58
N LYS A 2 -3.31 7.18 13.66
CA LYS A 2 -4.02 6.73 12.46
C LYS A 2 -3.70 5.27 12.15
N ALA A 3 -4.58 4.63 11.39
CA ALA A 3 -4.44 3.25 10.94
C ALA A 3 -4.35 3.21 9.41
N HIS A 4 -3.47 2.36 8.91
CA HIS A 4 -3.24 2.08 7.51
C HIS A 4 -3.67 0.64 7.25
N LEU A 5 -4.40 0.40 6.16
CA LEU A 5 -5.00 -0.91 5.86
C LEU A 5 -4.60 -1.35 4.46
N GLY A 6 -4.04 -2.55 4.34
CA GLY A 6 -3.86 -3.25 3.07
C GLY A 6 -5.05 -4.17 2.85
N THR A 7 -5.74 -4.04 1.71
CA THR A 7 -6.94 -4.81 1.39
C THR A 7 -6.84 -5.45 0.01
N ASP A 8 -7.36 -6.68 -0.08
CA ASP A 8 -7.52 -7.36 -1.36
C ASP A 8 -8.80 -6.87 -2.04
N SER A 9 -8.68 -6.36 -3.26
CA SER A 9 -9.79 -5.70 -3.95
C SER A 9 -10.88 -6.66 -4.43
N LYS A 10 -10.61 -7.96 -4.52
CA LYS A 10 -11.57 -8.97 -5.00
C LYS A 10 -12.39 -9.59 -3.88
N THR A 11 -11.73 -9.88 -2.77
CA THR A 11 -12.30 -10.57 -1.60
C THR A 11 -12.70 -9.61 -0.50
N THR A 12 -12.28 -8.35 -0.60
CA THR A 12 -12.45 -7.27 0.39
C THR A 12 -11.85 -7.59 1.77
N LEU A 13 -10.99 -8.60 1.85
CA LEU A 13 -10.29 -8.97 3.07
C LEU A 13 -9.15 -8.00 3.36
N ILE A 14 -9.04 -7.63 4.63
CA ILE A 14 -7.88 -6.89 5.15
C ILE A 14 -6.76 -7.90 5.38
N HIS A 15 -5.63 -7.70 4.73
CA HIS A 15 -4.43 -8.54 4.91
C HIS A 15 -3.32 -7.85 5.69
N ALA A 16 -3.37 -6.52 5.84
CA ALA A 16 -2.42 -5.77 6.65
C ALA A 16 -3.11 -4.64 7.44
N VAL A 17 -2.69 -4.44 8.70
CA VAL A 17 -3.13 -3.33 9.55
C VAL A 17 -1.92 -2.76 10.28
N VAL A 18 -1.63 -1.48 10.06
CA VAL A 18 -0.53 -0.79 10.74
C VAL A 18 -1.05 0.48 11.39
N ALA A 19 -0.84 0.63 12.69
CA ALA A 19 -1.21 1.85 13.43
C ALA A 19 0.04 2.67 13.75
N THR A 20 -0.03 3.98 13.49
CA THR A 20 1.09 4.91 13.70
C THR A 20 0.62 6.21 14.36
N ALA A 21 1.59 7.02 14.81
CA ALA A 21 1.31 8.39 15.20
C ALA A 21 0.78 9.19 13.98
N ALA A 22 -0.03 10.24 14.25
CA ALA A 22 -0.71 10.97 13.17
C ALA A 22 0.24 11.70 12.20
N ASN A 23 1.46 12.01 12.65
CA ASN A 23 2.47 12.72 11.89
C ASN A 23 3.31 11.83 10.95
N VAL A 24 3.20 10.50 11.04
CA VAL A 24 3.92 9.59 10.14
C VAL A 24 3.31 9.71 8.74
N HIS A 25 4.15 9.92 7.73
CA HIS A 25 3.67 10.07 6.36
C HIS A 25 3.23 8.72 5.78
N ASP A 26 2.11 8.70 5.06
CA ASP A 26 1.49 7.46 4.57
C ASP A 26 2.42 6.68 3.62
N SER A 27 3.21 7.39 2.79
CA SER A 27 4.18 6.77 1.87
C SER A 27 5.23 5.87 2.52
N GLN A 28 5.49 6.01 3.83
CA GLN A 28 6.45 5.17 4.54
C GLN A 28 5.93 3.75 4.79
N LEU A 29 4.62 3.53 4.66
CA LEU A 29 3.97 2.27 5.04
C LEU A 29 3.76 1.32 3.86
N LEU A 30 4.11 1.69 2.63
CA LEU A 30 3.89 0.86 1.44
C LEU A 30 4.48 -0.55 1.57
N THR A 31 5.66 -0.68 2.18
CA THR A 31 6.33 -1.97 2.38
C THR A 31 5.59 -2.86 3.39
N ASP A 32 4.94 -2.27 4.38
CA ASP A 32 4.17 -3.01 5.38
C ASP A 32 2.75 -3.33 4.90
N LEU A 33 2.23 -2.55 3.94
CA LEU A 33 0.89 -2.70 3.40
C LEU A 33 0.83 -3.66 2.23
N LEU A 34 1.85 -3.72 1.39
CA LEU A 34 1.92 -4.60 0.23
C LEU A 34 2.60 -5.93 0.57
N HIS A 35 2.18 -7.01 -0.07
CA HIS A 35 2.65 -8.37 0.20
C HIS A 35 3.27 -9.08 -1.01
N GLY A 36 3.52 -8.37 -2.11
CA GLY A 36 4.37 -8.81 -3.22
C GLY A 36 3.64 -9.41 -4.41
N ALA A 37 2.39 -9.84 -4.22
CA ALA A 37 1.59 -10.53 -5.22
C ALA A 37 0.62 -9.61 -5.98
N GLU A 38 0.65 -8.31 -5.70
CA GLU A 38 -0.27 -7.34 -6.29
C GLU A 38 0.04 -7.15 -7.78
N THR A 39 -0.97 -7.35 -8.62
CA THR A 39 -0.90 -6.96 -10.04
C THR A 39 -1.35 -5.51 -10.25
N ARG A 40 -2.15 -4.98 -9.33
CA ARG A 40 -2.64 -3.61 -9.34
C ARG A 40 -2.73 -3.07 -7.92
N VAL A 41 -2.23 -1.85 -7.74
CA VAL A 41 -2.29 -1.14 -6.46
C VAL A 41 -3.21 0.06 -6.61
N TRP A 42 -4.14 0.19 -5.67
CA TRP A 42 -4.99 1.36 -5.50
C TRP A 42 -4.59 2.06 -4.21
N GLY A 43 -4.35 3.36 -4.27
CA GLY A 43 -3.87 4.11 -3.12
C GLY A 43 -4.51 5.49 -2.99
N ASP A 44 -4.34 6.06 -1.81
CA ASP A 44 -4.51 7.50 -1.60
C ASP A 44 -3.55 8.32 -2.48
N ALA A 45 -3.91 9.57 -2.78
CA ALA A 45 -3.09 10.48 -3.57
C ALA A 45 -1.70 10.74 -2.95
N ALA A 46 -1.52 10.57 -1.63
CA ALA A 46 -0.22 10.65 -0.96
C ALA A 46 0.80 9.59 -1.43
N TYR A 47 0.33 8.51 -2.09
CA TYR A 47 1.21 7.50 -2.72
C TYR A 47 1.57 7.83 -4.17
N ALA A 48 1.00 8.89 -4.74
CA ALA A 48 1.37 9.33 -6.08
C ALA A 48 2.88 9.63 -6.15
N GLY A 49 3.54 9.12 -7.19
CA GLY A 49 4.99 9.25 -7.36
C GLY A 49 5.83 8.20 -6.60
N GLN A 50 5.24 7.33 -5.78
CA GLN A 50 5.94 6.22 -5.12
C GLN A 50 6.08 4.98 -6.03
N GLY A 51 6.05 5.17 -7.35
CA GLY A 51 5.99 4.07 -8.31
C GLY A 51 7.17 3.09 -8.24
N ASP A 52 8.36 3.58 -7.90
CA ASP A 52 9.55 2.73 -7.74
C ASP A 52 9.47 1.90 -6.46
N VAL A 53 9.00 2.51 -5.36
CA VAL A 53 8.79 1.82 -4.08
C VAL A 53 7.71 0.75 -4.24
N ILE A 54 6.59 1.08 -4.89
CA ILE A 54 5.50 0.13 -5.12
C ILE A 54 5.97 -1.07 -5.96
N ARG A 55 6.78 -0.85 -7.00
CA ARG A 55 7.36 -1.95 -7.80
C ARG A 55 8.39 -2.77 -7.02
N ALA A 56 9.15 -2.15 -6.12
CA ALA A 56 10.09 -2.86 -5.26
C ALA A 56 9.36 -3.74 -4.22
N CYS A 57 8.22 -3.28 -3.70
CA CYS A 57 7.40 -4.04 -2.75
C CYS A 57 6.51 -5.09 -3.44
N ALA A 58 6.09 -4.83 -4.68
CA ALA A 58 5.19 -5.69 -5.47
C ALA A 58 5.74 -5.88 -6.89
N GLU A 59 6.59 -6.89 -7.07
CA GLU A 59 7.28 -7.18 -8.33
C GLU A 59 6.31 -7.48 -9.48
N THR A 60 5.13 -8.01 -9.16
CA THR A 60 4.11 -8.39 -10.16
C THR A 60 3.24 -7.20 -10.59
N VAL A 61 3.45 -6.00 -10.05
CA VAL A 61 2.56 -4.86 -10.28
C VAL A 61 2.70 -4.35 -11.71
N ILE A 62 1.60 -4.38 -12.45
CA ILE A 62 1.54 -3.88 -13.83
C ILE A 62 0.86 -2.51 -13.91
N GLN A 63 0.10 -2.13 -12.87
CA GLN A 63 -0.69 -0.90 -12.87
C GLN A 63 -0.80 -0.30 -11.47
N ILE A 64 -0.57 1.00 -11.36
CA ILE A 64 -0.79 1.80 -10.15
C ILE A 64 -1.89 2.80 -10.48
N VAL A 65 -2.93 2.86 -9.64
CA VAL A 65 -4.14 3.68 -9.86
C VAL A 65 -4.42 4.52 -8.64
#